data_AF-A0A434ET77-F1
#
_entry.id   AF-A0A434ET77-F1
#
_cell.length_a   1.000
_cell.length_b   1.000
_cell.length_c   1.000
_cell.angle_alpha   90.00
_cell.angle_beta   90.00
_cell.angle_gamma   90.00
#
_symmetry.space_group_name_H-M   'P 1'
#
loop_
_entity.id
_entity.type
_entity.pdbx_description
1 polymer ?
#
loop_
_entity_poly.entity_id
_entity_poly.type
_entity_poly.pdbx_seq_one_letter_code
_entity_poly.pdbx_strand_id
1 'polypeptide(L)'
;MKILVLGAGVVGTAAAYYLARDGHEVTVIERHEAAACGTSQSNAGLVSPGDATAWASPAALKTFLRALWNHDLGIKVRLRLDPYFYAWSLRFLRECTVTRLRANTDIKLRLALHSRACINQLSEETGIHYDERKKGILYFFRSQKSLDTGTDNYRYLSE
;
A
#
# COMPACT_ATOMS: atom_id res chain seq x y z
N MET A 1 -20.34 14.62 16.69
CA MET A 1 -19.75 13.92 17.85
C MET A 1 -18.40 14.55 18.18
N LYS A 2 -17.82 14.29 19.37
CA LYS A 2 -16.44 14.65 19.69
C LYS A 2 -15.53 13.48 19.36
N ILE A 3 -14.49 13.70 18.56
CA ILE A 3 -13.58 12.64 18.08
C ILE A 3 -12.14 13.04 18.36
N LEU A 4 -11.39 12.13 18.97
CA LEU A 4 -9.96 12.30 19.22
C LEU A 4 -9.16 11.50 18.18
N VAL A 5 -8.27 12.18 17.46
CA VAL A 5 -7.32 11.56 16.52
C VAL A 5 -5.92 11.62 17.12
N LEU A 6 -5.27 10.47 17.23
CA LEU A 6 -3.91 10.35 17.77
C LEU A 6 -2.90 10.24 16.62
N GLY A 7 -2.12 11.29 16.41
CA GLY A 7 -1.11 11.44 15.36
C GLY A 7 -1.57 12.32 14.20
N ALA A 8 -0.71 13.26 13.81
CA ALA A 8 -0.87 14.18 12.68
C ALA A 8 0.01 13.75 11.48
N GLY A 9 0.16 12.45 11.26
CA GLY A 9 0.68 11.90 10.00
C GLY A 9 -0.37 11.92 8.88
N VAL A 10 -0.01 11.49 7.67
CA VAL A 10 -0.88 11.56 6.48
C VAL A 10 -2.27 10.95 6.70
N VAL A 11 -2.36 9.80 7.38
CA VAL A 11 -3.64 9.13 7.67
C VAL A 11 -4.44 9.89 8.72
N GLY A 12 -3.78 10.35 9.79
CA GLY A 12 -4.44 11.07 10.89
C GLY A 12 -4.99 12.42 10.45
N THR A 13 -4.20 13.19 9.69
CA THR A 13 -4.63 14.47 9.14
C THR A 13 -5.76 14.30 8.13
N ALA A 14 -5.70 13.30 7.25
CA ALA A 14 -6.79 13.02 6.32
C ALA A 14 -8.08 12.61 7.06
N ALA A 15 -7.98 11.73 8.06
CA ALA A 15 -9.13 11.33 8.87
C ALA A 15 -9.75 12.53 9.59
N ALA A 16 -8.92 13.37 10.23
CA ALA A 16 -9.37 14.57 10.92
C ALA A 16 -10.08 15.55 9.98
N TYR A 17 -9.54 15.76 8.78
CA TYR A 17 -10.15 16.59 7.74
C TYR A 17 -11.55 16.10 7.35
N TYR A 18 -11.68 14.83 6.97
CA TYR A 18 -12.97 14.29 6.53
C TYR A 18 -14.00 14.24 7.67
N LEU A 19 -13.59 13.89 8.89
CA LEU A 19 -14.48 13.90 10.06
C LEU A 19 -14.95 15.31 10.41
N ALA A 20 -14.07 16.31 10.34
CA ALA A 20 -14.44 17.71 10.57
C ALA A 20 -15.41 18.21 9.47
N ARG A 21 -15.18 17.83 8.22
CA ARG A 21 -16.07 18.14 7.08
C ARG A 21 -17.46 17.55 7.25
N ASP A 22 -17.56 16.38 7.87
CA ASP A 22 -18.83 15.71 8.21
C ASP A 22 -19.52 16.31 9.46
N GLY A 23 -19.03 17.44 9.98
CA GLY A 23 -19.65 18.19 11.08
C GLY A 23 -19.31 17.64 12.47
N HIS A 24 -18.22 16.89 12.62
CA HIS A 24 -17.74 16.45 13.92
C HIS A 24 -16.75 17.44 14.55
N GLU A 25 -16.74 17.51 15.89
CA GLU A 25 -15.73 18.24 16.65
C GLU A 25 -14.51 17.34 16.80
N VAL A 26 -13.43 17.66 16.08
CA VAL A 26 -12.22 16.82 16.03
C VAL A 26 -11.08 17.48 16.79
N THR A 27 -10.47 16.75 17.71
CA THR A 27 -9.20 17.12 18.35
C THR A 27 -8.10 16.21 17.83
N VAL A 28 -6.98 16.78 17.38
CA VAL A 28 -5.80 16.02 16.96
C VAL A 28 -4.71 16.19 18.02
N ILE A 29 -4.14 15.09 18.50
CA ILE A 29 -2.97 15.09 19.39
C ILE A 29 -1.77 14.53 18.62
N GLU A 30 -0.73 15.34 18.48
CA GLU A 30 0.55 14.96 17.89
C GLU A 30 1.64 15.01 18.97
N ARG A 31 2.56 14.03 18.94
CA ARG A 31 3.68 13.93 19.89
C ARG A 31 4.90 14.76 19.44
N HIS A 32 5.03 15.01 18.14
CA HIS A 32 6.09 15.80 17.53
C HIS A 32 5.75 17.30 17.54
N GLU A 33 6.75 18.15 17.36
CA GLU A 33 6.58 19.62 17.36
C GLU A 33 5.73 20.13 16.19
N ALA A 34 5.67 19.36 15.09
CA ALA A 34 4.85 19.65 13.93
C ALA A 34 4.20 18.39 13.35
N ALA A 35 3.18 18.61 12.51
CA ALA A 35 2.54 17.54 11.77
C ALA A 35 3.52 16.87 10.79
N ALA A 36 3.23 15.62 10.44
CA ALA A 36 3.99 14.82 9.49
C ALA A 36 5.49 14.61 9.81
N CYS A 37 5.98 14.84 11.03
CA CYS A 37 7.39 14.60 11.41
C CYS A 37 7.78 13.13 11.63
N GLY A 38 6.86 12.18 11.44
CA GLY A 38 7.13 10.74 11.52
C GLY A 38 7.40 10.11 10.15
N THR A 39 6.87 8.91 9.91
CA THR A 39 6.98 8.20 8.62
C THR A 39 6.48 9.03 7.44
N SER A 40 5.58 9.98 7.67
CA SER A 40 5.04 10.86 6.62
C SER A 40 6.03 11.94 6.14
N GLN A 41 7.09 12.26 6.89
CA GLN A 41 7.97 13.41 6.61
C GLN A 41 8.74 13.27 5.30
N SER A 42 9.23 12.07 5.03
CA SER A 42 10.14 11.79 3.91
C SER A 42 9.81 10.45 3.27
N ASN A 43 8.53 10.29 2.92
CA ASN A 43 8.08 9.18 2.11
C ASN A 43 8.41 9.44 0.62
N ALA A 44 8.33 8.40 -0.23
CA ALA A 44 8.68 8.52 -1.64
C ALA A 44 7.74 9.43 -2.47
N GLY A 45 6.59 9.85 -1.90
CA GLY A 45 5.62 10.74 -2.54
C GLY A 45 4.86 10.10 -3.70
N LEU A 46 4.87 8.77 -3.81
CA LEU A 46 4.29 8.06 -4.95
C LEU A 46 2.81 7.71 -4.70
N VAL A 47 1.96 8.13 -5.63
CA VAL A 47 0.56 7.69 -5.73
C VAL A 47 0.45 6.74 -6.94
N SER A 48 0.68 5.44 -6.69
CA SER A 48 0.90 4.44 -7.74
C SER A 48 -0.16 3.33 -7.77
N PRO A 49 -1.35 3.55 -8.37
CA PRO A 49 -2.31 2.46 -8.57
C PRO A 49 -1.74 1.30 -9.42
N GLY A 50 -0.75 1.57 -10.27
CA GLY A 50 -0.06 0.55 -11.07
C GLY A 50 0.72 -0.48 -10.24
N ASP A 51 0.98 -0.22 -8.97
CA ASP A 51 1.63 -1.19 -8.05
C ASP A 51 0.60 -1.93 -7.18
N ALA A 52 -0.66 -1.98 -7.60
CA ALA A 52 -1.75 -2.60 -6.85
C ALA A 52 -1.75 -4.14 -6.87
N THR A 53 -0.91 -4.79 -7.69
CA THR A 53 -0.80 -6.26 -7.75
C THR A 53 -0.71 -6.88 -6.37
N ALA A 54 -1.52 -7.89 -6.09
CA ALA A 54 -1.53 -8.54 -4.79
C ALA A 54 -0.19 -9.25 -4.53
N TRP A 55 0.32 -9.11 -3.31
CA TRP A 55 1.60 -9.71 -2.94
C TRP A 55 1.50 -11.23 -2.80
N ALA A 56 0.39 -11.71 -2.20
CA ALA A 56 0.08 -13.13 -2.12
C ALA A 56 -0.15 -13.71 -3.53
N SER A 57 0.78 -14.56 -3.95
CA SER A 57 0.84 -15.11 -5.30
C SER A 57 1.53 -16.47 -5.28
N PRO A 58 1.36 -17.31 -6.32
CA PRO A 58 2.14 -18.54 -6.46
C PRO A 58 3.66 -18.30 -6.42
N ALA A 59 4.10 -17.15 -6.97
CA ALA A 59 5.50 -16.74 -6.91
C ALA A 59 5.95 -16.43 -5.47
N ALA A 60 5.11 -15.77 -4.66
CA ALA A 60 5.40 -15.50 -3.25
C ALA A 60 5.58 -16.78 -2.44
N LEU A 61 4.77 -17.82 -2.69
CA LEU A 61 4.96 -19.14 -2.08
C LEU A 61 6.32 -19.75 -2.44
N LYS A 62 6.71 -19.70 -3.72
CA LYS A 62 8.02 -20.18 -4.18
C LYS A 62 9.17 -19.41 -3.50
N THR A 63 9.03 -18.09 -3.35
CA THR A 63 10.00 -17.26 -2.63
C THR A 63 10.04 -17.59 -1.15
N PHE A 64 8.90 -17.81 -0.50
CA PHE A 64 8.82 -18.21 0.91
C PHE A 64 9.54 -19.54 1.16
N LEU A 65 9.28 -20.57 0.35
CA LEU A 65 9.95 -21.86 0.48
C LEU A 65 11.46 -21.75 0.28
N ARG A 66 11.91 -20.90 -0.66
CA ARG A 66 13.34 -20.62 -0.84
C ARG A 66 13.93 -19.85 0.35
N ALA A 67 13.17 -18.93 0.95
CA ALA A 67 13.61 -18.12 2.08
C ALA A 67 13.80 -18.93 3.38
N LEU A 68 13.20 -20.12 3.48
CA LEU A 68 13.48 -21.06 4.57
C LEU A 68 14.92 -21.57 4.56
N TRP A 69 15.53 -21.68 3.38
CA TRP A 69 16.92 -22.15 3.19
C TRP A 69 17.90 -21.05 2.77
N ASN A 70 17.41 -19.94 2.22
CA ASN A 70 18.22 -18.81 1.78
C ASN A 70 17.77 -17.51 2.48
N HIS A 71 18.52 -17.13 3.51
CA HIS A 71 18.22 -15.95 4.33
C HIS A 71 18.52 -14.60 3.65
N ASP A 72 19.15 -14.60 2.47
CA ASP A 72 19.47 -13.37 1.71
C ASP A 72 18.28 -12.82 0.91
N LEU A 73 17.14 -13.54 0.89
CA LEU A 73 15.94 -13.16 0.15
C LEU A 73 15.10 -12.05 0.84
N GLY A 74 15.61 -11.42 1.90
CA GLY A 74 14.94 -10.33 2.62
C GLY A 74 13.73 -10.75 3.45
N ILE A 75 13.28 -12.01 3.36
CA ILE A 75 12.22 -12.59 4.19
C ILE A 75 12.86 -13.52 5.22
N LYS A 76 12.76 -13.15 6.50
CA LYS A 76 13.24 -13.99 7.61
C LYS A 76 12.07 -14.76 8.20
N VAL A 77 12.04 -16.06 7.95
CA VAL A 77 11.04 -16.95 8.54
C VAL A 77 11.63 -17.61 9.79
N ARG A 78 11.01 -17.37 10.94
CA ARG A 78 11.37 -18.04 12.19
C ARG A 78 10.24 -18.98 12.58
N LEU A 79 10.46 -20.28 12.38
CA LEU A 79 9.52 -21.31 12.80
C LEU A 79 9.51 -21.36 14.34
N ARG A 80 8.40 -20.92 14.93
CA ARG A 80 8.10 -21.04 16.36
C ARG A 80 6.85 -21.88 16.51
N LEU A 81 6.72 -22.59 17.63
CA LEU A 81 5.50 -23.32 18.00
C LEU A 81 4.40 -22.35 18.43
N ASP A 82 3.93 -21.53 17.49
CA ASP A 82 2.86 -20.56 17.68
C ASP A 82 1.65 -20.97 16.82
N PRO A 83 0.54 -21.44 17.44
CA PRO A 83 -0.65 -21.85 16.71
C PRO A 83 -1.27 -20.72 15.88
N TYR A 84 -1.15 -19.46 16.32
CA TYR A 84 -1.66 -18.31 15.57
C TYR A 84 -0.83 -18.07 14.31
N PHE A 85 0.50 -18.20 14.40
CA PHE A 85 1.38 -18.12 13.25
C PHE A 85 1.03 -19.18 12.21
N TYR A 86 0.82 -20.44 12.60
CA TYR A 86 0.44 -21.51 11.67
C TYR A 86 -0.94 -21.29 11.06
N ALA A 87 -1.93 -20.88 11.86
CA ALA A 87 -3.27 -20.59 11.36
C ALA A 87 -3.25 -19.44 10.33
N TRP A 88 -2.53 -18.36 10.62
CA TRP A 88 -2.33 -17.26 9.67
C TRP A 88 -1.57 -17.72 8.42
N SER A 89 -0.52 -18.51 8.57
CA SER A 89 0.27 -19.04 7.45
C SER A 89 -0.60 -19.88 6.51
N LEU A 90 -1.45 -20.76 7.04
CA LEU A 90 -2.38 -21.55 6.23
C LEU A 90 -3.38 -20.66 5.48
N ARG A 91 -3.87 -19.57 6.10
CA ARG A 91 -4.74 -18.58 5.42
C ARG A 91 -3.98 -17.87 4.30
N PHE A 92 -2.75 -17.43 4.55
CA PHE A 92 -1.91 -16.79 3.54
C PHE A 92 -1.62 -17.73 2.35
N LEU A 93 -1.31 -19.01 2.63
CA LEU A 93 -1.07 -20.02 1.60
C LEU A 93 -2.29 -20.25 0.71
N ARG A 94 -3.51 -20.21 1.28
CA ARG A 94 -4.76 -20.32 0.50
C ARG A 94 -4.97 -19.16 -0.47
N GLU A 95 -4.41 -17.99 -0.17
CA GLU A 95 -4.43 -16.81 -1.06
C GLU A 95 -3.35 -16.86 -2.15
N CYS A 96 -2.37 -17.76 -2.07
CA CYS A 96 -1.27 -17.88 -3.04
C CYS A 96 -1.64 -18.65 -4.33
N THR A 97 -2.84 -18.42 -4.87
CA THR A 97 -3.31 -19.00 -6.14
C THR A 97 -3.50 -17.91 -7.20
N VAL A 98 -3.45 -18.26 -8.50
CA VAL A 98 -3.64 -17.26 -9.58
C VAL A 98 -5.03 -16.62 -9.51
N THR A 99 -6.07 -17.40 -9.23
CA THR A 99 -7.44 -16.89 -9.11
C THR A 99 -7.58 -15.88 -7.96
N ARG A 100 -7.00 -16.18 -6.79
CA ARG A 100 -7.03 -15.28 -5.63
C ARG A 100 -6.14 -14.05 -5.83
N LEU A 101 -4.96 -14.22 -6.43
CA LEU A 101 -4.08 -13.12 -6.84
C LEU A 101 -4.84 -12.10 -7.68
N ARG A 102 -5.55 -12.54 -8.72
CA ARG A 102 -6.35 -11.68 -9.60
C ARG A 102 -7.48 -10.98 -8.84
N ALA A 103 -8.34 -11.75 -8.15
CA ALA A 103 -9.45 -11.18 -7.39
C ALA A 103 -9.02 -10.15 -6.34
N ASN A 104 -7.93 -10.43 -5.61
CA ASN A 104 -7.37 -9.51 -4.61
C ASN A 104 -6.72 -8.29 -5.27
N THR A 105 -6.08 -8.47 -6.43
CA THR A 105 -5.51 -7.36 -7.21
C THR A 105 -6.60 -6.40 -7.66
N ASP A 106 -7.73 -6.89 -8.15
CA ASP A 106 -8.83 -6.03 -8.63
C ASP A 106 -9.42 -5.19 -7.49
N ILE A 107 -9.59 -5.79 -6.31
CA ILE A 107 -10.05 -5.08 -5.11
C ILE A 107 -9.04 -3.99 -4.72
N LYS A 108 -7.75 -4.34 -4.66
CA LYS A 108 -6.68 -3.37 -4.35
C LYS A 108 -6.60 -2.25 -5.38
N LEU A 109 -6.74 -2.56 -6.66
CA LEU A 109 -6.69 -1.59 -7.75
C LEU A 109 -7.85 -0.60 -7.65
N ARG A 110 -9.08 -1.08 -7.41
CA ARG A 110 -10.24 -0.20 -7.19
C ARG A 110 -10.02 0.74 -6.00
N LEU A 111 -9.50 0.22 -4.89
CA LEU A 111 -9.18 1.05 -3.71
C LEU A 111 -8.08 2.08 -4.01
N ALA A 112 -7.03 1.70 -4.73
CA ALA A 112 -5.93 2.60 -5.09
C ALA A 112 -6.38 3.70 -6.07
N LEU A 113 -7.20 3.36 -7.05
CA LEU A 113 -7.81 4.33 -7.98
C LEU A 113 -8.73 5.30 -7.25
N HIS A 114 -9.55 4.80 -6.33
CA HIS A 114 -10.40 5.63 -5.49
C HIS A 114 -9.57 6.57 -4.59
N SER A 115 -8.55 6.05 -3.92
CA SER A 115 -7.63 6.86 -3.11
C SER A 115 -6.96 7.97 -3.92
N ARG A 116 -6.49 7.68 -5.14
CA ARG A 116 -5.94 8.70 -6.05
C ARG A 116 -6.98 9.77 -6.38
N ALA A 117 -8.23 9.38 -6.66
CA ALA A 117 -9.30 10.33 -6.95
C ALA A 117 -9.57 11.24 -5.74
N CYS A 118 -9.61 10.69 -4.53
CA CYS A 118 -9.77 11.47 -3.30
C CYS A 118 -8.62 12.47 -3.08
N ILE A 119 -7.37 12.08 -3.34
CA ILE A 119 -6.20 12.97 -3.23
C ILE A 119 -6.30 14.14 -4.22
N ASN A 120 -6.67 13.85 -5.47
CA ASN A 120 -6.85 14.88 -6.49
C ASN A 120 -7.97 15.86 -6.08
N GLN A 121 -9.13 15.33 -5.69
CA GLN A 121 -10.26 16.13 -5.24
C GLN A 121 -9.91 16.98 -4.02
N LEU A 122 -9.20 16.42 -3.03
CA LEU A 122 -8.74 17.16 -1.86
C LEU A 122 -7.85 18.33 -2.25
N SER A 123 -6.92 18.13 -3.18
CA SER A 123 -6.01 19.16 -3.66
C SER A 123 -6.77 20.29 -4.37
N GLU A 124 -7.79 19.94 -5.16
CA GLU A 124 -8.67 20.89 -5.86
C GLU A 124 -9.55 21.70 -4.89
N GLU A 125 -10.21 21.03 -3.93
CA GLU A 125 -11.11 21.67 -2.96
C GLU A 125 -10.37 22.62 -2.00
N THR A 126 -9.16 22.23 -1.57
CA THR A 126 -8.40 22.98 -0.56
C THR A 126 -7.47 24.03 -1.16
N GLY A 127 -7.16 23.93 -2.46
CA GLY A 127 -6.15 24.78 -3.11
C GLY A 127 -4.73 24.51 -2.61
N ILE A 128 -4.46 23.37 -1.97
CA ILE A 128 -3.12 23.01 -1.51
C ILE A 128 -2.26 22.63 -2.72
N HIS A 129 -1.22 23.42 -2.96
CA HIS A 129 -0.22 23.16 -3.99
C HIS A 129 1.03 22.51 -3.40
N TYR A 130 1.60 21.56 -4.12
CA TYR A 130 2.85 20.87 -3.81
C TYR A 130 3.54 20.47 -5.12
N ASP A 131 4.75 19.90 -5.05
CA ASP A 131 5.53 19.45 -6.21
C ASP A 131 4.94 18.19 -6.88
N GLU A 132 3.66 18.24 -7.25
CA GLU A 132 2.95 17.13 -7.87
C GLU A 132 3.42 16.88 -9.32
N ARG A 133 3.45 15.60 -9.72
CA ARG A 133 3.69 15.20 -11.11
C ARG A 133 2.68 14.14 -11.54
N LYS A 134 1.90 14.44 -12.58
CA LYS A 134 0.87 13.56 -13.15
C LYS A 134 1.32 12.92 -14.47
N LYS A 135 2.62 12.66 -14.64
CA LYS A 135 3.23 12.12 -15.88
C LYS A 135 3.42 10.60 -15.87
N GLY A 136 3.06 9.92 -14.78
CA GLY A 136 3.31 8.49 -14.59
C GLY A 136 4.71 8.18 -14.06
N ILE A 137 5.05 6.89 -14.06
CA ILE A 137 6.30 6.35 -13.51
C ILE A 137 7.03 5.57 -14.60
N LEU A 138 8.34 5.78 -14.69
CA LEU A 138 9.22 5.06 -15.60
C LEU A 138 9.98 3.97 -14.83
N TYR A 139 9.88 2.73 -15.30
CA TYR A 139 10.57 1.58 -14.71
C TYR A 139 11.76 1.16 -15.57
N PHE A 140 12.91 0.96 -14.93
CA PHE A 140 14.13 0.44 -15.56
C PHE A 140 14.32 -1.03 -15.19
N PHE A 141 14.48 -1.88 -16.19
CA PHE A 141 14.71 -3.31 -16.01
C PHE A 141 16.13 -3.70 -16.42
N ARG A 142 16.77 -4.54 -15.61
CA ARG A 142 18.15 -5.01 -15.85
C ARG A 142 18.24 -6.22 -16.79
N SER A 143 17.11 -6.83 -17.13
CA SER A 143 17.06 -8.00 -18.02
C SER A 143 15.73 -8.04 -18.78
N GLN A 144 15.74 -8.66 -19.95
CA GLN A 144 14.52 -8.87 -20.75
C GLN A 144 13.46 -9.65 -19.97
N LYS A 145 13.87 -10.72 -19.27
CA LYS A 145 12.97 -11.51 -18.42
C LYS A 145 12.24 -10.67 -17.37
N SER A 146 12.93 -9.74 -16.73
CA SER A 146 12.32 -8.83 -15.75
C SER A 146 11.34 -7.86 -16.39
N LEU A 147 11.67 -7.36 -17.59
CA LEU A 147 10.79 -6.49 -18.38
C LEU A 147 9.52 -7.24 -18.82
N ASP A 148 9.64 -8.46 -19.32
CA ASP A 148 8.50 -9.28 -19.76
C ASP A 148 7.54 -9.52 -18.59
N THR A 149 8.09 -9.94 -17.44
CA THR A 149 7.32 -10.18 -16.20
C THR A 149 6.62 -8.90 -15.71
N GLY A 150 7.31 -7.76 -15.76
CA GLY A 150 6.72 -6.48 -15.39
C GLY A 150 5.61 -6.05 -16.35
N THR A 151 5.83 -6.21 -17.65
CA THR A 151 4.87 -5.84 -18.70
C THR A 151 3.59 -6.65 -18.60
N ASP A 152 3.67 -7.95 -18.33
CA ASP A 152 2.48 -8.79 -18.17
C ASP A 152 1.62 -8.36 -16.98
N ASN A 153 2.25 -7.94 -15.87
CA ASN A 153 1.52 -7.40 -14.72
C ASN A 153 0.83 -6.08 -15.06
N TYR A 154 1.50 -5.15 -15.74
CA TYR A 154 0.90 -3.86 -16.11
C TYR A 154 -0.20 -4.03 -17.17
N ARG A 155 -0.06 -5.00 -18.09
CA ARG A 155 -1.11 -5.30 -19.07
C ARG A 155 -2.39 -5.75 -18.37
N TYR A 156 -2.28 -6.66 -17.39
CA TYR A 156 -3.43 -7.09 -16.59
C TYR A 156 -4.11 -5.93 -15.85
N LEU A 157 -3.33 -5.00 -15.30
CA LEU A 157 -3.88 -3.84 -14.57
C LEU A 157 -4.52 -2.78 -15.49
N SER A 158 -4.26 -2.84 -16.80
CA SER A 158 -4.81 -1.93 -17.80
C SER A 158 -6.09 -2.42 -18.48
N GLU A 159 -6.40 -3.71 -18.32
CA GLU A 159 -7.66 -4.34 -18.78
C GLU A 159 -8.83 -3.96 -17.86
#